data_AF-W7X090-F1
#
_entry.id   AF-W7X090-F1
#
_cell.length_a   1.000
_cell.length_b   1.000
_cell.length_c   1.000
_cell.angle_alpha   90.00
_cell.angle_beta   90.00
_cell.angle_gamma   90.00
#
_symmetry.space_group_name_H-M   'P 1'
#
loop_
_entity.id
_entity.type
_entity.pdbx_description
1 polymer ?
#
loop_
_entity_poly.entity_id
_entity_poly.type
_entity_poly.pdbx_seq_one_letter_code
_entity_poly.pdbx_strand_id
1 'polypeptide(L)'
;MISASHNAPDAGTHGSSTGEHADTVETRLFLDKHEWLYGLLRSDDNVSPTFRFPDLISACVSLVFEADDAPGRIFGFLGTQLVLRAPNTPRRRESMWRPQYELLQAVQRSPANRHPNPKFQLDQLTTACVALARQIDDADTRVLRQARLNMADRSSRWRLPRPG
;
A
#
# COMPACT_ATOMS: atom_id res chain seq x y z
N MET A 1 -24.86 -58.02 -19.09
CA MET A 1 -24.87 -57.85 -17.63
C MET A 1 -23.45 -57.44 -17.22
N ILE A 2 -23.31 -56.23 -16.63
CA ILE A 2 -22.28 -55.75 -15.66
C ILE A 2 -20.78 -56.04 -15.93
N SER A 3 -19.82 -55.12 -15.89
CA SER A 3 -19.75 -53.76 -15.33
C SER A 3 -18.60 -52.98 -15.98
N ALA A 4 -18.82 -51.69 -16.22
CA ALA A 4 -17.80 -50.65 -16.31
C ALA A 4 -17.95 -49.73 -15.10
N SER A 5 -16.86 -49.07 -14.68
CA SER A 5 -16.73 -47.89 -13.79
C SER A 5 -15.86 -48.17 -12.56
N HIS A 6 -15.02 -47.25 -12.09
CA HIS A 6 -14.54 -45.98 -12.62
C HIS A 6 -13.28 -45.65 -11.81
N ASN A 7 -12.24 -45.18 -12.50
CA ASN A 7 -11.06 -44.61 -11.91
C ASN A 7 -11.44 -43.29 -11.21
N ALA A 8 -10.93 -43.08 -10.00
CA ALA A 8 -11.12 -41.83 -9.25
C ALA A 8 -10.39 -40.67 -9.94
N PRO A 9 -10.91 -39.43 -9.88
CA PRO A 9 -10.08 -38.25 -10.02
C PRO A 9 -9.90 -37.54 -8.68
N ASP A 10 -8.62 -37.33 -8.43
CA ASP A 10 -7.96 -36.55 -7.40
C ASP A 10 -8.54 -35.12 -7.30
N ALA A 11 -8.84 -34.68 -6.09
CA ALA A 11 -9.34 -33.35 -5.79
C ALA A 11 -8.16 -32.35 -5.76
N GLY A 12 -7.71 -31.92 -6.93
CA GLY A 12 -6.77 -30.81 -7.10
C GLY A 12 -7.39 -29.48 -6.67
N THR A 13 -7.15 -29.07 -5.44
CA THR A 13 -7.50 -27.73 -4.94
C THR A 13 -6.50 -26.72 -5.48
N HIS A 14 -6.85 -26.04 -6.59
CA HIS A 14 -6.21 -24.80 -7.03
C HIS A 14 -7.29 -23.73 -7.23
N GLY A 15 -7.75 -23.17 -6.12
CA GLY A 15 -8.59 -21.98 -6.11
C GLY A 15 -7.95 -20.90 -5.23
N SER A 16 -7.71 -19.73 -5.83
CA SER A 16 -7.56 -18.41 -5.20
C SER A 16 -6.22 -17.71 -5.41
N SER A 17 -5.99 -17.18 -6.62
CA SER A 17 -5.02 -16.11 -6.88
C SER A 17 -5.62 -14.91 -7.63
N THR A 18 -6.87 -15.00 -8.11
CA THR A 18 -7.56 -13.93 -8.84
C THR A 18 -8.17 -12.85 -7.94
N GLY A 19 -8.43 -13.14 -6.66
CA GLY A 19 -9.06 -12.20 -5.72
C GLY A 19 -8.13 -11.09 -5.21
N GLU A 20 -6.87 -11.40 -4.90
CA GLU A 20 -5.95 -10.42 -4.31
C GLU A 20 -5.54 -9.30 -5.28
N HIS A 21 -5.42 -9.62 -6.57
CA HIS A 21 -5.12 -8.62 -7.60
C HIS A 21 -6.28 -7.64 -7.82
N ALA A 22 -7.53 -8.06 -7.59
CA ALA A 22 -8.71 -7.21 -7.77
C ALA A 22 -8.79 -6.06 -6.75
N ASP A 23 -8.16 -6.23 -5.58
CA ASP A 23 -8.22 -5.29 -4.46
C ASP A 23 -6.98 -4.39 -4.33
N THR A 24 -6.04 -4.50 -5.27
CA THR A 24 -4.89 -3.59 -5.38
C THR A 24 -5.03 -2.66 -6.58
N VAL A 25 -4.49 -1.45 -6.45
CA VAL A 25 -4.49 -0.40 -7.46
C VAL A 25 -3.05 -0.05 -7.82
N GLU A 26 -2.79 0.16 -9.12
CA GLU A 26 -1.47 0.62 -9.59
C GLU A 26 -1.12 1.97 -8.94
N THR A 27 0.11 2.07 -8.44
CA THR A 27 0.69 3.31 -7.94
C THR A 27 2.13 3.47 -8.46
N ARG A 28 2.74 4.62 -8.17
CA ARG A 28 4.14 4.89 -8.50
C ARG A 28 4.84 5.55 -7.32
N LEU A 29 6.11 5.21 -7.15
CA LEU A 29 6.95 5.65 -6.05
C LEU A 29 8.30 6.14 -6.58
N PHE A 30 8.87 7.20 -6.00
CA PHE A 30 10.25 7.57 -6.33
C PHE A 30 11.25 6.48 -5.93
N LEU A 31 12.30 6.34 -6.74
CA LEU A 31 13.27 5.25 -6.62
C LEU A 31 13.93 5.19 -5.23
N ASP A 32 14.30 6.34 -4.64
CA ASP A 32 14.92 6.38 -3.31
C ASP A 32 14.00 5.89 -2.19
N LYS A 33 12.68 6.07 -2.36
CA LYS A 33 11.67 5.57 -1.41
C LYS A 33 11.37 4.10 -1.66
N HIS A 34 11.41 3.68 -2.93
CA HIS A 34 11.30 2.27 -3.32
C HIS A 34 12.46 1.44 -2.76
N GLU A 35 13.71 1.91 -2.87
CA GLU A 35 14.90 1.21 -2.38
C GLU A 35 14.86 0.95 -0.88
N TRP A 36 14.38 1.91 -0.07
CA TRP A 36 14.18 1.69 1.36
C TRP A 36 13.14 0.59 1.63
N LEU A 37 11.97 0.66 0.98
CA LEU A 37 10.95 -0.39 1.13
C LEU A 37 11.43 -1.75 0.61
N TYR A 38 12.27 -1.77 -0.43
CA TYR A 38 12.89 -2.99 -0.92
C TYR A 38 13.86 -3.59 0.12
N GLY A 39 14.65 -2.74 0.80
CA GLY A 39 15.48 -3.15 1.92
C GLY A 39 14.64 -3.78 3.04
N LEU A 40 13.55 -3.13 3.44
CA LEU A 40 12.63 -3.65 4.44
C LEU A 40 11.98 -4.97 4.02
N LEU A 41 11.55 -5.08 2.75
CA LEU A 41 10.99 -6.31 2.18
C LEU A 41 11.95 -7.49 2.32
N ARG A 42 13.25 -7.24 2.16
CA ARG A 42 14.34 -8.24 2.19
C ARG A 42 14.95 -8.43 3.58
N SER A 43 14.50 -7.69 4.59
CA SER A 43 15.03 -7.75 5.95
C SER A 43 14.68 -9.07 6.64
N ASP A 44 15.52 -9.49 7.57
CA ASP A 44 15.29 -10.65 8.45
C ASP A 44 14.15 -10.41 9.45
N ASP A 45 13.65 -9.18 9.57
CA ASP A 45 12.51 -8.82 10.41
C ASP A 45 11.16 -9.01 9.70
N ASN A 46 11.16 -9.17 8.37
CA ASN A 46 9.97 -9.46 7.57
C ASN A 46 9.57 -10.95 7.66
N VAL A 47 9.31 -11.38 8.89
CA VAL A 47 8.98 -12.77 9.24
C VAL A 47 7.48 -12.98 9.48
N SER A 48 7.08 -14.24 9.31
CA SER A 48 5.72 -14.77 9.32
C SER A 48 4.66 -13.93 10.07
N PRO A 49 3.61 -13.43 9.37
CA PRO A 49 3.44 -13.49 7.92
C PRO A 49 4.45 -12.58 7.20
N THR A 50 5.05 -13.07 6.11
CA THR A 50 5.92 -12.25 5.26
C THR A 50 5.09 -11.30 4.39
N PHE A 51 5.43 -10.02 4.40
CA PHE A 51 4.73 -8.97 3.68
C PHE A 51 5.25 -8.77 2.26
N ARG A 52 4.36 -8.32 1.37
CA ARG A 52 4.67 -7.92 -0.02
C ARG A 52 4.70 -6.40 -0.14
N PHE A 53 5.18 -5.90 -1.28
CA PHE A 53 5.21 -4.45 -1.57
C PHE A 53 3.89 -3.72 -1.32
N PRO A 54 2.71 -4.22 -1.76
CA PRO A 54 1.45 -3.56 -1.48
C PRO A 54 1.14 -3.41 0.01
N ASP A 55 1.56 -4.37 0.82
CA ASP A 55 1.38 -4.32 2.27
C ASP A 55 2.25 -3.23 2.90
N LEU A 56 3.51 -3.12 2.46
CA LEU A 56 4.45 -2.12 2.99
C LEU A 56 4.09 -0.69 2.57
N ILE A 57 3.68 -0.49 1.30
CA ILE A 57 3.21 0.81 0.83
C ILE A 57 1.94 1.22 1.58
N SER A 58 0.96 0.33 1.68
CA SER A 58 -0.26 0.59 2.43
C SER A 58 -0.01 0.82 3.93
N ALA A 59 0.95 0.12 4.53
CA ALA A 59 1.35 0.35 5.91
C ALA A 59 1.89 1.78 6.12
N CYS A 60 2.73 2.27 5.21
CA CYS A 60 3.22 3.65 5.27
C CYS A 60 2.09 4.67 5.19
N VAL A 61 1.11 4.45 4.29
CA VAL A 61 -0.06 5.33 4.19
C VAL A 61 -0.89 5.27 5.48
N SER A 62 -1.22 4.08 5.98
CA SER A 62 -1.95 3.94 7.24
C SER A 62 -1.26 4.68 8.41
N LEU A 63 0.06 4.51 8.57
CA LEU A 63 0.83 5.18 9.64
C LEU A 63 0.74 6.71 9.57
N VAL A 64 0.76 7.29 8.37
CA VAL A 64 0.63 8.74 8.21
C VAL A 64 -0.78 9.22 8.55
N PHE A 65 -1.79 8.41 8.26
CA PHE A 65 -3.20 8.71 8.57
C PHE A 65 -3.61 8.37 10.02
N GLU A 66 -2.77 7.68 10.78
CA GLU A 66 -2.93 7.55 12.25
C GLU A 66 -2.58 8.84 12.99
N ALA A 67 -1.75 9.71 12.39
CA ALA A 67 -1.41 11.00 12.97
C ALA A 67 -2.48 12.06 12.67
N ASP A 68 -2.65 13.02 13.58
CA ASP A 68 -3.50 14.19 13.37
C ASP A 68 -3.01 14.98 12.14
N ASP A 69 -3.99 15.53 11.39
CA ASP A 69 -3.79 16.32 10.18
C ASP A 69 -2.82 15.69 9.16
N ALA A 70 -3.08 14.43 8.81
CA ALA A 70 -2.36 13.75 7.74
C ALA A 70 -2.26 14.57 6.43
N PRO A 71 -3.33 15.25 5.93
CA PRO A 71 -3.23 16.09 4.74
C PRO A 71 -2.23 17.24 4.90
N GLY A 72 -2.26 17.99 6.01
CA GLY A 72 -1.33 19.08 6.25
C GLY A 72 0.12 18.62 6.31
N ARG A 73 0.39 17.48 6.95
CA ARG A 73 1.73 16.85 6.99
C ARG A 73 2.22 16.45 5.59
N ILE A 74 1.35 15.84 4.79
CA ILE A 74 1.65 15.44 3.41
C ILE A 74 1.99 16.66 2.56
N PHE A 75 1.14 17.70 2.58
CA PHE A 75 1.38 18.91 1.78
C PHE A 75 2.59 19.70 2.28
N GLY A 76 2.83 19.76 3.60
CA GLY A 76 4.03 20.38 4.17
C GLY A 76 5.32 19.70 3.70
N PHE A 77 5.34 18.36 3.67
CA PHE A 77 6.46 17.61 3.10
C PHE A 77 6.63 17.91 1.59
N LEU A 78 5.53 17.90 0.82
CA LEU A 78 5.60 18.11 -0.62
C LEU A 78 6.03 19.54 -0.98
N GLY A 79 5.55 20.54 -0.27
CA GLY A 79 5.89 21.95 -0.49
C GLY A 79 7.37 22.27 -0.23
N THR A 80 8.04 21.49 0.63
CA THR A 80 9.45 21.73 1.01
C THR A 80 10.43 20.79 0.32
N GLN A 81 10.11 19.49 0.23
CA GLN A 81 11.05 18.46 -0.22
C GLN A 81 10.84 18.04 -1.67
N LEU A 82 9.63 18.18 -2.21
CA LEU A 82 9.35 17.79 -3.60
C LEU A 82 9.78 18.87 -4.59
N VAL A 83 9.63 20.14 -4.23
CA VAL A 83 10.04 21.29 -5.07
C VAL A 83 11.53 21.25 -5.39
N LEU A 84 12.33 20.63 -4.52
CA LEU A 84 13.78 20.48 -4.70
C LEU A 84 14.16 19.36 -5.69
N ARG A 85 13.21 18.53 -6.15
CA ARG A 85 13.52 17.38 -7.01
C ARG A 85 13.52 17.74 -8.49
N ALA A 86 14.44 17.15 -9.23
CA ALA A 86 14.49 17.28 -10.69
C ALA A 86 13.21 16.72 -11.33
N PRO A 87 12.63 17.38 -12.36
CA PRO A 87 11.38 16.95 -13.00
C PRO A 87 11.39 15.49 -13.49
N ASN A 88 12.55 15.00 -13.92
CA ASN A 88 12.74 13.67 -14.48
C ASN A 88 13.22 12.63 -13.46
N THR A 89 13.00 12.87 -12.16
CA THR A 89 13.34 11.90 -11.12
C THR A 89 12.65 10.55 -11.40
N PRO A 90 13.40 9.44 -11.46
CA PRO A 90 12.86 8.15 -11.83
C PRO A 90 11.85 7.62 -10.80
N ARG A 91 10.83 6.94 -11.30
CA ARG A 91 9.75 6.33 -10.52
C ARG A 91 9.63 4.84 -10.86
N ARG A 92 9.32 4.04 -9.85
CA ARG A 92 8.95 2.62 -10.01
C ARG A 92 7.45 2.46 -9.93
N ARG A 93 6.93 1.61 -10.81
CA ARG A 93 5.52 1.18 -10.78
C ARG A 93 5.37 0.08 -9.75
N GLU A 94 4.39 0.22 -8.89
CA GLU A 94 4.05 -0.73 -7.82
C GLU A 94 2.53 -0.83 -7.69
N SER A 95 2.06 -1.61 -6.70
CA SER A 95 0.65 -1.71 -6.34
C SER A 95 0.42 -1.34 -4.87
N MET A 96 -0.77 -0.87 -4.54
CA MET A 96 -1.21 -0.52 -3.19
C MET A 96 -2.63 -1.03 -2.95
N TRP A 97 -2.98 -1.39 -1.72
CA TRP A 97 -4.35 -1.80 -1.41
C TRP A 97 -5.35 -0.64 -1.60
N ARG A 98 -6.52 -0.96 -2.14
CA ARG A 98 -7.57 0.02 -2.49
C ARG A 98 -7.99 0.95 -1.34
N PRO A 99 -8.15 0.51 -0.08
CA PRO A 99 -8.51 1.41 1.01
C PRO A 99 -7.49 2.54 1.21
N GLN A 100 -6.20 2.24 1.14
CA GLN A 100 -5.14 3.26 1.25
C GLN A 100 -5.05 4.14 0.00
N TYR A 101 -5.33 3.61 -1.18
CA TYR A 101 -5.48 4.43 -2.39
C TYR A 101 -6.60 5.47 -2.23
N GLU A 102 -7.74 5.08 -1.67
CA GLU A 102 -8.90 5.96 -1.47
C GLU A 102 -8.60 7.10 -0.48
N LEU A 103 -7.82 6.83 0.57
CA LEU A 103 -7.31 7.87 1.48
C LEU A 103 -6.50 8.93 0.72
N LEU A 104 -5.57 8.51 -0.14
CA LEU A 104 -4.76 9.44 -0.94
C LEU A 104 -5.60 10.15 -2.01
N GLN A 105 -6.58 9.48 -2.59
CA GLN A 105 -7.50 10.09 -3.55
C GLN A 105 -8.35 11.18 -2.89
N ALA A 106 -8.78 10.99 -1.64
CA ALA A 106 -9.48 12.02 -0.88
C ALA A 106 -8.58 13.25 -0.65
N VAL A 107 -7.31 13.04 -0.25
CA VAL A 107 -6.32 14.13 -0.13
C VAL A 107 -6.11 14.85 -1.46
N GLN A 108 -5.94 14.10 -2.55
CA GLN A 108 -5.75 14.66 -3.88
C GLN A 108 -6.92 15.55 -4.33
N ARG A 109 -8.15 15.21 -3.95
CA ARG A 109 -9.37 15.94 -4.32
C ARG A 109 -9.68 17.12 -3.39
N SER A 110 -8.95 17.25 -2.28
CA SER A 110 -9.18 18.29 -1.28
C SER A 110 -8.95 19.72 -1.83
N PRO A 111 -9.56 20.75 -1.21
CA PRO A 111 -9.31 22.15 -1.58
C PRO A 111 -7.84 22.56 -1.45
N ALA A 112 -7.09 21.93 -0.54
CA ALA A 112 -5.67 22.18 -0.33
C ALA A 112 -4.80 21.75 -1.52
N ASN A 113 -5.31 20.89 -2.42
CA ASN A 113 -4.65 20.48 -3.66
C ASN A 113 -5.24 21.17 -4.90
N ARG A 114 -5.74 22.40 -4.75
CA ARG A 114 -6.37 23.20 -5.81
C ARG A 114 -5.86 24.64 -5.75
N HIS A 115 -5.87 25.32 -6.90
CA HIS A 115 -5.55 26.75 -7.01
C HIS A 115 -6.27 27.56 -5.91
N PRO A 116 -5.56 28.44 -5.18
CA PRO A 116 -4.20 28.95 -5.45
C PRO A 116 -3.04 28.01 -5.06
N ASN A 117 -3.31 26.88 -4.41
CA ASN A 117 -2.27 25.94 -3.98
C ASN A 117 -1.69 25.12 -5.14
N PRO A 118 -0.43 24.63 -5.02
CA PRO A 118 0.15 23.67 -5.96
C PRO A 118 -0.71 22.41 -6.09
N LYS A 119 -0.73 21.82 -7.29
CA LYS A 119 -1.39 20.54 -7.55
C LYS A 119 -0.39 19.40 -7.52
N PHE A 120 -0.60 18.47 -6.61
CA PHE A 120 0.17 17.24 -6.48
C PHE A 120 -0.60 16.03 -7.00
N GLN A 121 0.15 15.11 -7.62
CA GLN A 121 -0.34 13.87 -8.20
C GLN A 121 -0.30 12.72 -7.18
N LEU A 122 -1.03 11.64 -7.43
CA LEU A 122 -1.14 10.50 -6.49
C LEU A 122 0.19 9.81 -6.20
N ASP A 123 1.09 9.74 -7.18
CA ASP A 123 2.45 9.20 -7.00
C ASP A 123 3.28 10.06 -6.04
N GLN A 124 3.10 11.38 -6.09
CA GLN A 124 3.75 12.31 -5.17
C GLN A 124 3.19 12.16 -3.76
N LEU A 125 1.86 12.03 -3.61
CA LEU A 125 1.22 11.77 -2.32
C LEU A 125 1.68 10.42 -1.73
N THR A 126 1.72 9.36 -2.54
CA THR A 126 2.23 8.04 -2.14
C THR A 126 3.68 8.14 -1.66
N THR A 127 4.51 8.84 -2.42
CA THR A 127 5.92 9.07 -2.08
C THR A 127 6.07 9.86 -0.77
N ALA A 128 5.25 10.89 -0.55
CA ALA A 128 5.26 11.64 0.70
C ALA A 128 4.91 10.76 1.89
N CYS A 129 3.91 9.86 1.77
CA CYS A 129 3.57 8.94 2.83
C CYS A 129 4.72 8.00 3.20
N VAL A 130 5.40 7.42 2.20
CA VAL A 130 6.60 6.57 2.45
C VAL A 130 7.74 7.38 3.07
N ALA A 131 7.94 8.62 2.62
CA ALA A 131 8.97 9.50 3.18
C ALA A 131 8.70 9.89 4.64
N LEU A 132 7.44 10.22 4.97
CA LEU A 132 7.02 10.57 6.31
C LEU A 132 7.05 9.35 7.25
N ALA A 133 6.62 8.18 6.78
CA ALA A 133 6.71 6.94 7.56
C ALA A 133 8.16 6.60 7.92
N ARG A 134 9.11 6.82 7.00
CA ARG A 134 10.55 6.62 7.25
C ARG A 134 11.13 7.58 8.31
N GLN A 135 10.46 8.69 8.61
CA GLN A 135 10.91 9.64 9.63
C GLN A 135 10.43 9.30 11.04
N ILE A 136 9.61 8.25 11.20
CA ILE A 136 9.12 7.80 12.50
C ILE A 136 10.25 7.00 13.18
N ASP A 137 10.39 7.15 14.49
CA ASP A 137 11.29 6.30 15.28
C ASP A 137 10.92 4.82 15.12
N ASP A 138 11.93 3.96 14.96
CA ASP A 138 11.76 2.53 14.65
C ASP A 138 10.88 2.27 13.41
N ALA A 139 11.02 3.11 12.37
CA ALA A 139 10.21 3.10 11.16
C ALA A 139 9.98 1.69 10.58
N ASP A 140 11.04 0.90 10.43
CA ASP A 140 10.99 -0.45 9.85
C ASP A 140 10.05 -1.36 10.66
N THR A 141 10.23 -1.41 11.99
CA THR A 141 9.38 -2.16 12.91
C THR A 141 7.93 -1.64 12.90
N ARG A 142 7.75 -0.33 12.88
CA ARG A 142 6.43 0.33 12.83
C ARG A 142 5.68 -0.04 11.55
N VAL A 143 6.34 -0.02 10.39
CA VAL A 143 5.75 -0.38 9.10
C VAL A 143 5.36 -1.85 9.09
N LEU A 144 6.23 -2.76 9.54
CA LEU A 144 5.90 -4.19 9.61
C LEU A 144 4.74 -4.47 10.58
N ARG A 145 4.71 -3.79 11.74
CA ARG A 145 3.58 -3.87 12.68
C ARG A 145 2.29 -3.35 12.04
N GLN A 146 2.34 -2.22 11.34
CA GLN A 146 1.16 -1.69 10.67
C GLN A 146 0.67 -2.60 9.55
N ALA A 147 1.58 -3.23 8.81
CA ALA A 147 1.22 -4.20 7.79
C ALA A 147 0.44 -5.39 8.39
N ARG A 148 0.83 -5.87 9.60
CA ARG A 148 0.05 -6.88 10.36
C ARG A 148 -1.35 -6.40 10.70
N LEU A 149 -1.49 -5.17 11.21
CA LEU A 149 -2.80 -4.60 11.57
C LEU A 149 -3.70 -4.44 10.34
N ASN A 150 -3.15 -3.89 9.25
CA ASN A 150 -3.87 -3.75 7.98
C ASN A 150 -4.32 -5.12 7.44
N MET A 151 -3.47 -6.15 7.49
CA MET A 151 -3.82 -7.51 7.06
C MET A 151 -4.93 -8.11 7.92
N ALA A 152 -4.88 -7.92 9.23
CA ALA A 152 -5.91 -8.39 10.15
C ALA A 152 -7.27 -7.72 9.87
N ASP A 153 -7.28 -6.40 9.65
CA ASP A 153 -8.50 -5.65 9.27
C ASP A 153 -9.07 -6.11 7.92
N ARG A 154 -8.23 -6.34 6.91
CA ARG A 154 -8.70 -6.89 5.63
C ARG A 154 -9.31 -8.28 5.79
N SER A 155 -8.67 -9.12 6.60
CA SER A 155 -9.13 -10.48 6.86
C SER A 155 -10.44 -10.52 7.63
N SER A 156 -10.68 -9.57 8.54
CA SER A 156 -11.96 -9.47 9.26
C SER A 156 -13.09 -9.01 8.34
N ARG A 157 -12.84 -8.04 7.44
CA ARG A 157 -13.81 -7.58 6.44
C ARG A 157 -14.24 -8.67 5.48
N TRP A 158 -13.32 -9.55 5.08
CA TRP A 158 -13.66 -10.69 4.20
C TRP A 158 -14.49 -11.78 4.89
N ARG A 159 -14.40 -11.88 6.22
CA ARG A 159 -15.20 -12.83 7.01
C ARG A 159 -16.64 -12.36 7.26
N LEU A 160 -16.94 -11.09 7.02
CA LEU A 160 -18.31 -10.58 7.09
C LEU A 160 -19.06 -10.95 5.80
N PRO A 161 -20.33 -11.40 5.87
CA PRO A 161 -21.15 -11.61 4.68
C PRO A 161 -21.20 -10.31 3.88
N ARG A 162 -20.92 -10.36 2.57
CA ARG A 162 -21.18 -9.22 1.70
C ARG A 162 -22.69 -8.92 1.76
N PRO A 163 -23.12 -7.69 2.03
CA PRO A 163 -24.54 -7.34 1.90
C PRO A 163 -24.95 -7.63 0.45
N GLY A 164 -26.01 -8.43 0.31
CA GLY A 164 -26.59 -8.82 -0.98
C GLY A 164 -27.34 -7.70 -1.67
#